data_AF-A0A958H594-F1
#
_entry.id   AF-A0A958H594-F1
#
_cell.length_a   1.000
_cell.length_b   1.000
_cell.length_c   1.000
_cell.angle_alpha   90.00
_cell.angle_beta   90.00
_cell.angle_gamma   90.00
#
_symmetry.space_group_name_H-M   'P 1'
#
loop_
_entity.id
_entity.type
_entity.pdbx_description
1 polymer ?
#
loop_
_entity_poly.entity_id
_entity_poly.type
_entity_poly.pdbx_seq_one_letter_code
_entity_poly.pdbx_strand_id
1 'polypeptide(L)'
;GDAVALGVIRWAAAELASLATGVIRQIGLEQQQFDVVLVGSMYNGGPLLLEPLTEAVLAVAPGARFVRLQVPPVVGAVLLGMQVGGLDPRPRRQTLIDTAGLAVFARTATPQ
;
A
#
# COMPACT_ATOMS: atom_id res chain seq x y z
N GLY A 1 -9.37 -20.11 16.51
CA GLY A 1 -10.06 -19.24 15.53
C GLY A 1 -10.88 -20.11 14.60
N ASP A 2 -11.90 -19.55 13.96
CA ASP A 2 -12.73 -20.23 12.96
C ASP A 2 -11.87 -20.71 11.77
N ALA A 3 -11.92 -22.01 11.48
CA ALA A 3 -11.11 -22.63 10.44
C ALA A 3 -11.47 -22.15 9.03
N VAL A 4 -12.75 -21.84 8.77
CA VAL A 4 -13.22 -21.34 7.48
C VAL A 4 -12.70 -19.93 7.25
N ALA A 5 -12.84 -19.05 8.24
CA ALA A 5 -12.33 -17.69 8.17
C ALA A 5 -10.80 -17.65 7.95
N LEU A 6 -10.07 -18.50 8.66
CA LEU A 6 -8.63 -18.65 8.47
C LEU A 6 -8.27 -19.15 7.06
N GLY A 7 -9.09 -20.05 6.50
CA GLY A 7 -8.95 -20.50 5.11
C GLY A 7 -9.09 -19.36 4.11
N VAL A 8 -10.10 -18.51 4.28
CA VAL A 8 -10.34 -17.34 3.42
C VAL A 8 -9.19 -16.35 3.49
N ILE A 9 -8.67 -16.04 4.68
CA ILE A 9 -7.54 -15.10 4.85
C ILE A 9 -6.28 -15.62 4.15
N ARG A 10 -5.97 -16.93 4.32
CA ARG A 10 -4.82 -17.54 3.66
C ARG A 10 -4.94 -17.53 2.13
N TRP A 11 -6.13 -17.84 1.62
CA TRP A 11 -6.40 -17.75 0.18
C TRP A 11 -6.20 -16.32 -0.33
N ALA A 12 -6.76 -15.32 0.35
CA ALA A 12 -6.60 -13.91 -0.03
C ALA A 12 -5.12 -13.47 -0.04
N ALA A 13 -4.33 -13.90 0.96
CA ALA A 13 -2.89 -13.61 0.98
C ALA A 13 -2.16 -14.21 -0.23
N ALA A 14 -2.47 -15.46 -0.58
CA ALA A 14 -1.87 -16.14 -1.72
C ALA A 14 -2.21 -15.47 -3.06
N GLU A 15 -3.47 -15.09 -3.26
CA GLU A 15 -3.90 -14.38 -4.48
C GLU A 15 -3.24 -13.00 -4.60
N LEU A 16 -3.19 -12.24 -3.50
CA LEU A 16 -2.50 -10.94 -3.47
C LEU A 16 -1.00 -11.09 -3.78
N ALA A 17 -0.35 -12.12 -3.25
CA ALA A 17 1.05 -12.41 -3.54
C ALA A 17 1.25 -12.75 -5.01
N SER A 18 0.39 -13.60 -5.57
CA SER A 18 0.42 -13.99 -6.99
C SER A 18 0.33 -12.76 -7.91
N LEU A 19 -0.61 -11.85 -7.63
CA LEU A 19 -0.75 -10.60 -8.38
C LEU A 19 0.51 -9.71 -8.28
N ALA A 20 1.03 -9.50 -7.06
CA ALA A 20 2.23 -8.71 -6.85
C ALA A 20 3.45 -9.30 -7.57
N THR A 21 3.67 -10.60 -7.42
CA THR A 21 4.73 -11.36 -8.11
C THR A 21 4.60 -11.28 -9.63
N GLY A 22 3.38 -11.35 -10.16
CA GLY A 22 3.13 -11.19 -11.60
C GLY A 22 3.63 -9.84 -12.12
N VAL A 23 3.28 -8.76 -11.43
CA VAL A 23 3.74 -7.40 -11.78
C VAL A 23 5.25 -7.29 -11.65
N ILE A 24 5.82 -7.73 -10.52
CA ILE A 24 7.28 -7.69 -10.27
C ILE A 24 8.06 -8.29 -11.45
N ARG A 25 7.64 -9.47 -11.91
CA ARG A 25 8.26 -10.14 -13.07
C ARG A 25 8.02 -9.38 -14.37
N GLN A 26 6.81 -8.87 -14.58
CA GLN A 26 6.46 -8.14 -15.79
C GLN A 26 7.31 -6.88 -15.98
N ILE A 27 7.72 -6.21 -14.90
CA ILE A 27 8.53 -4.99 -14.95
C ILE A 27 9.99 -5.20 -14.52
N GLY A 28 10.44 -6.44 -14.31
CA GLY A 28 11.85 -6.79 -14.08
C GLY A 28 12.42 -6.33 -12.73
N LEU A 29 11.64 -6.36 -11.66
CA LEU A 29 12.04 -5.88 -10.33
C LEU A 29 12.60 -6.96 -9.38
N GLU A 30 12.72 -8.22 -9.81
CA GLU A 30 13.09 -9.36 -8.95
C GLU A 30 14.40 -9.14 -8.17
N GLN A 31 15.37 -8.48 -8.78
CA GLN A 31 16.70 -8.23 -8.18
C GLN A 31 16.87 -6.78 -7.70
N GLN A 32 15.80 -5.98 -7.72
CA GLN A 32 15.84 -4.56 -7.36
C GLN A 32 15.39 -4.34 -5.92
N GLN A 33 15.81 -3.21 -5.36
CA GLN A 33 15.25 -2.69 -4.11
C GLN A 33 14.09 -1.76 -4.43
N PHE A 34 12.91 -2.05 -3.90
CA PHE A 34 11.71 -1.25 -4.13
C PHE A 34 10.70 -1.44 -2.99
N ASP A 35 9.71 -0.53 -2.95
CA ASP A 35 8.67 -0.55 -1.93
C ASP A 35 7.38 -1.17 -2.47
N VAL A 36 6.87 -2.14 -1.73
CA VAL A 36 5.50 -2.65 -1.87
C VAL A 36 4.64 -1.85 -0.91
N VAL A 37 3.93 -0.86 -1.45
CA VAL A 37 3.09 0.05 -0.65
C VAL A 37 1.74 -0.60 -0.36
N LEU A 38 1.48 -0.91 0.90
CA LEU A 38 0.24 -1.47 1.39
C LEU A 38 -0.78 -0.34 1.61
N VAL A 39 -1.87 -0.33 0.84
CA VAL A 39 -2.94 0.69 0.89
C VAL A 39 -4.28 0.08 1.27
N GLY A 40 -5.03 0.74 2.16
CA GLY A 40 -6.35 0.28 2.60
C GLY A 40 -6.32 -0.47 3.94
N SER A 41 -7.52 -0.68 4.51
CA SER A 41 -7.71 -1.27 5.85
C SER A 41 -7.51 -2.78 5.90
N MET A 42 -7.52 -3.48 4.75
CA MET A 42 -7.34 -4.93 4.73
C MET A 42 -6.00 -5.34 5.35
N TYR A 43 -4.95 -4.56 5.09
CA TYR A 43 -3.61 -4.78 5.65
C TYR A 43 -3.51 -4.42 7.14
N ASN A 44 -4.60 -4.01 7.80
CA ASN A 44 -4.70 -3.96 9.26
C ASN A 44 -5.10 -5.33 9.86
N GLY A 45 -5.43 -6.32 9.03
CA GLY A 45 -5.80 -7.68 9.44
C GLY A 45 -4.70 -8.49 10.13
N GLY A 46 -3.55 -7.87 10.37
CA GLY A 46 -2.47 -8.42 11.19
C GLY A 46 -1.65 -9.50 10.47
N PRO A 47 -0.85 -10.24 11.26
CA PRO A 47 0.13 -11.19 10.74
C PRO A 47 -0.47 -12.29 9.85
N LEU A 48 -1.72 -12.71 10.13
CA LEU A 48 -2.40 -13.79 9.41
C LEU A 48 -2.54 -13.56 7.90
N LEU A 49 -2.63 -12.30 7.47
CA LEU A 49 -2.63 -11.93 6.05
C LEU A 49 -1.22 -11.54 5.59
N LEU A 50 -0.51 -10.76 6.40
CA LEU A 50 0.74 -10.10 5.98
C LEU A 50 1.92 -11.05 5.90
N GLU A 51 2.06 -12.01 6.81
CA GLU A 51 3.16 -12.98 6.81
C GLU A 51 3.17 -13.82 5.53
N PRO A 52 2.10 -14.58 5.19
CA PRO A 52 2.10 -15.41 3.98
C PRO A 52 2.23 -14.59 2.69
N LEU A 53 1.65 -13.38 2.65
CA LEU A 53 1.83 -12.45 1.54
C LEU A 53 3.30 -12.03 1.37
N THR A 54 3.93 -11.63 2.47
CA THR A 54 5.32 -11.14 2.49
C THR A 54 6.29 -12.26 2.13
N GLU A 55 6.14 -13.44 2.71
CA GLU A 55 6.97 -14.62 2.43
C GLU A 55 6.93 -14.98 0.95
N ALA A 56 5.73 -15.06 0.35
CA ALA A 56 5.57 -15.42 -1.06
C ALA A 56 6.20 -14.40 -2.02
N VAL A 57 6.08 -13.09 -1.72
CA VAL A 57 6.70 -12.05 -2.55
C VAL A 57 8.21 -12.02 -2.38
N LEU A 58 8.72 -12.13 -1.15
CA LEU A 58 10.16 -12.10 -0.87
C LEU A 58 10.91 -13.31 -1.45
N ALA A 59 10.22 -14.45 -1.62
CA ALA A 59 10.77 -15.60 -2.34
C ALA A 59 11.10 -15.29 -3.82
N VAL A 60 10.42 -14.30 -4.43
CA VAL A 60 10.66 -13.87 -5.81
C VAL A 60 11.49 -12.59 -5.88
N ALA A 61 11.26 -11.65 -4.97
CA ALA A 61 11.94 -10.37 -4.90
C ALA A 61 12.48 -10.10 -3.48
N PRO A 62 13.68 -10.64 -3.14
CA PRO A 62 14.26 -10.50 -1.81
C PRO A 62 14.54 -9.06 -1.38
N GLY A 63 14.66 -8.13 -2.35
CA GLY A 63 14.88 -6.70 -2.10
C GLY A 63 13.59 -5.89 -1.85
N ALA A 64 12.41 -6.51 -1.92
CA ALA A 64 11.15 -5.81 -1.71
C ALA A 64 10.97 -5.40 -0.24
N ARG A 65 10.49 -4.17 -0.01
CA ARG A 65 10.18 -3.66 1.33
C ARG A 65 8.70 -3.34 1.45
N PHE A 66 8.03 -3.96 2.41
CA PHE A 66 6.62 -3.71 2.65
C PHE A 66 6.45 -2.47 3.53
N VAL A 67 5.75 -1.46 3.00
CA VAL A 67 5.55 -0.19 3.70
C VAL A 67 4.06 0.17 3.76
N ARG A 68 3.61 0.70 4.90
CA ARG A 68 2.25 1.26 4.99
C ARG A 68 2.22 2.66 4.41
N LEU A 69 1.19 2.96 3.62
CA LEU A 69 0.96 4.31 3.16
C LEU A 69 0.54 5.20 4.34
N GLN A 70 1.35 6.22 4.64
CA GLN A 70 1.14 7.13 5.78
C GLN A 70 0.43 8.44 5.39
N VAL A 71 0.20 8.65 4.09
CA VAL A 71 -0.37 9.88 3.53
C VAL A 71 -1.67 9.53 2.82
N PRO A 72 -2.73 10.37 2.89
CA PRO A 72 -3.95 10.13 2.14
C PRO A 72 -3.66 9.97 0.62
N PRO A 73 -4.22 8.93 -0.06
CA PRO A 73 -3.98 8.69 -1.49
C PRO A 73 -4.31 9.89 -2.39
N VAL A 74 -5.29 10.71 -1.97
CA VAL A 74 -5.69 11.94 -2.68
C VAL A 74 -4.55 12.92 -2.87
N VAL A 75 -3.55 12.94 -1.98
CA VAL A 75 -2.35 13.79 -2.14
C VAL A 75 -1.64 13.45 -3.44
N GLY A 76 -1.43 12.16 -3.72
CA GLY A 76 -0.78 11.70 -4.96
C GLY A 76 -1.55 12.14 -6.21
N ALA A 77 -2.88 12.03 -6.17
CA ALA A 77 -3.73 12.47 -7.28
C ALA A 77 -3.60 13.97 -7.58
N VAL A 78 -3.54 14.82 -6.54
CA VAL A 78 -3.36 16.27 -6.71
C VAL A 78 -1.97 16.59 -7.27
N LEU A 79 -0.91 15.93 -6.77
CA LEU A 79 0.45 16.14 -7.27
C LEU A 79 0.56 15.76 -8.76
N LEU A 80 -0.05 14.64 -9.17
CA LEU A 80 -0.11 14.22 -10.57
C LEU A 80 -0.90 15.23 -11.42
N GLY A 81 -2.05 15.72 -10.94
CA GLY A 81 -2.83 16.73 -11.63
C GLY A 81 -2.07 18.05 -11.84
N MET A 82 -1.29 18.47 -10.84
CA MET A 82 -0.40 19.64 -10.98
C MET A 82 0.65 19.43 -12.07
N GLN A 83 1.29 18.25 -12.13
CA GLN A 83 2.29 17.94 -13.17
C GLN A 83 1.67 17.97 -14.57
N VAL A 84 0.48 17.38 -14.75
CA VAL A 84 -0.25 17.42 -16.01
C VAL A 84 -0.61 18.87 -16.41
N GLY A 85 -0.93 19.71 -15.43
CA GLY A 85 -1.19 21.15 -15.64
C GLY A 85 0.07 22.02 -15.82
N GLY A 86 1.27 21.44 -15.90
CA GLY A 86 2.52 22.18 -16.05
C GLY A 86 2.98 22.92 -14.79
N LEU A 87 2.41 22.60 -13.63
CA LEU A 87 2.79 23.17 -12.33
C LEU A 87 3.81 22.26 -11.63
N ASP A 88 4.83 22.86 -11.01
CA ASP A 88 5.75 22.11 -10.15
C ASP A 88 5.06 21.71 -8.83
N PRO A 89 4.86 20.41 -8.56
CA PRO A 89 4.21 19.94 -7.34
C PRO A 89 5.11 20.03 -6.09
N ARG A 90 6.44 20.11 -6.25
CA ARG A 90 7.40 19.97 -5.15
C ARG A 90 7.21 21.01 -4.04
N PRO A 91 7.00 22.31 -4.34
CA PRO A 91 6.83 23.34 -3.31
C PRO A 91 5.53 23.17 -2.49
N ARG A 92 4.53 22.47 -3.04
CA ARG A 92 3.21 22.30 -2.41
C ARG A 92 3.03 20.94 -1.73
N ARG A 93 3.95 20.01 -1.93
CA ARG A 93 3.86 18.63 -1.42
C ARG A 93 3.60 18.57 0.08
N GLN A 94 4.38 19.27 0.90
CA GLN A 94 4.23 19.19 2.36
C GLN A 94 2.89 19.78 2.80
N THR A 95 2.52 20.95 2.28
CA THR A 95 1.22 21.57 2.57
C THR A 95 0.05 20.65 2.20
N LEU A 96 0.13 19.94 1.07
CA LEU A 96 -0.90 18.99 0.66
C LEU A 96 -0.97 17.79 1.60
N ILE A 97 0.17 17.26 2.06
CA ILE A 97 0.22 16.17 3.05
C ILE A 97 -0.46 16.62 4.35
N ASP A 98 -0.07 17.78 4.87
CA ASP A 98 -0.56 18.29 6.15
C ASP A 98 -2.07 18.58 6.09
N THR A 99 -2.51 19.30 5.05
CA THR A 99 -3.91 19.73 4.91
C THR A 99 -4.85 18.58 4.55
N ALA A 100 -4.43 17.64 3.69
CA ALA A 100 -5.22 16.46 3.40
C ALA A 100 -5.30 15.52 4.60
N GLY A 101 -4.23 15.38 5.38
CA GLY A 101 -4.22 14.60 6.62
C GLY A 101 -5.28 15.10 7.61
N LEU A 102 -5.33 16.41 7.84
CA LEU A 102 -6.36 17.05 8.66
C LEU A 102 -7.77 16.78 8.11
N ALA A 103 -7.98 16.92 6.80
CA ALA A 103 -9.30 16.75 6.20
C ALA A 103 -9.80 15.29 6.18
N VAL A 104 -8.92 14.30 6.04
CA VAL A 104 -9.28 12.89 5.86
C VAL A 104 -9.31 12.14 7.19
N PHE A 105 -8.33 12.37 8.08
CA PHE A 105 -8.21 11.62 9.33
C PHE A 105 -8.89 12.30 10.53
N ALA A 106 -9.14 13.61 10.51
CA ALA A 106 -9.90 14.25 11.59
C ALA A 106 -11.39 13.88 11.55
N ARG A 107 -11.92 13.45 10.39
CA ARG A 107 -13.33 13.04 10.25
C ARG A 107 -13.64 11.64 10.79
N THR A 108 -12.64 10.82 11.07
CA THR A 108 -12.82 9.47 11.64
C THR A 108 -12.83 9.44 13.16
N ALA A 109 -12.58 10.57 13.83
CA ALA A 109 -12.66 10.70 15.28
C ALA A 109 -14.02 11.30 15.70
N THR A 110 -15.11 10.56 15.51
CA THR A 110 -16.33 10.80 16.29
C THR A 110 -16.25 9.91 17.53
N PRO A 111 -16.22 10.45 18.75
CA PRO A 111 -16.30 9.61 19.94
C PRO A 111 -17.71 9.00 20.02
N GLN A 112 -17.78 7.68 20.14
CA GLN A 112 -18.93 7.02 20.77
C GLN A 112 -18.75 7.05 22.28
#